data_AF-A0A836X1U3-F1
#
_entry.id   AF-A0A836X1U3-F1
#
_cell.length_a   1.000
_cell.length_b   1.000
_cell.length_c   1.000
_cell.angle_alpha   90.00
_cell.angle_beta   90.00
_cell.angle_gamma   90.00
#
_symmetry.space_group_name_H-M   'P 1'
#
loop_
_entity.id
_entity.type
_entity.pdbx_description
1 polymer ?
#
loop_
_entity_poly.entity_id
_entity_poly.type
_entity_poly.pdbx_seq_one_letter_code
_entity_poly.pdbx_strand_id
1 'polypeptide(L)'
;MWSGVLLLITGGRVDGLQLLPFMPWSTLAAQFDVVSVAGWGAVLFLGLGCSGIAYLCWYASLARASASSVAALLYLEPLVTQAGGVVLLDEGIGPVLWAAG
;
A
#
# COMPACT_ATOMS: atom_id res chain seq x y z
N MET A 1 22.34 -2.52 0.64
CA MET A 1 21.60 -3.22 -0.42
C MET A 1 20.67 -4.33 0.12
N TRP A 2 21.00 -4.99 1.24
CA TRP A 2 20.15 -6.05 1.85
C TRP A 2 19.13 -5.57 2.90
N SER A 3 19.27 -4.36 3.47
CA SER A 3 18.42 -3.88 4.58
C SER A 3 17.00 -3.44 4.16
N GLY A 4 16.80 -3.00 2.92
CA GLY A 4 15.48 -2.56 2.44
C GLY A 4 14.52 -3.71 2.16
N VAL A 5 15.03 -4.80 1.57
CA VAL A 5 14.28 -6.06 1.39
C VAL A 5 14.01 -6.72 2.74
N LEU A 6 14.96 -6.65 3.69
CA LEU A 6 14.72 -7.12 5.05
C LEU A 6 13.63 -6.29 5.74
N LEU A 7 13.59 -4.96 5.61
CA LEU A 7 12.52 -4.12 6.17
C LEU A 7 11.15 -4.35 5.52
N LEU A 8 11.07 -4.65 4.22
CA LEU A 8 9.84 -5.07 3.55
C LEU A 8 9.32 -6.42 4.09
N ILE A 9 10.24 -7.36 4.33
CA ILE A 9 9.91 -8.68 4.90
C ILE A 9 9.66 -8.61 6.41
N THR A 10 10.31 -7.67 7.11
CA THR A 10 10.18 -7.50 8.58
C THR A 10 8.98 -6.65 8.93
N GLY A 11 8.68 -5.58 8.18
CA GLY A 11 7.51 -4.70 8.37
C GLY A 11 6.20 -5.45 8.25
N GLY A 12 6.01 -6.18 7.14
CA GLY A 12 4.83 -7.06 6.99
C GLY A 12 4.78 -8.19 8.03
N ARG A 13 5.93 -8.58 8.62
CA ARG A 13 5.98 -9.54 9.72
C ARG A 13 5.64 -8.91 11.06
N VAL A 14 6.04 -7.67 11.39
CA VAL A 14 5.69 -7.04 12.68
C VAL A 14 4.23 -6.61 12.74
N ASP A 15 3.65 -6.02 11.68
CA ASP A 15 2.24 -5.59 11.71
C ASP A 15 1.28 -6.77 11.93
N GLY A 16 1.56 -7.91 11.27
CA GLY A 16 0.82 -9.16 11.47
C GLY A 16 1.18 -9.90 12.78
N LEU A 17 2.46 -9.91 13.19
CA LEU A 17 2.87 -10.52 14.47
C LEU A 17 2.29 -9.78 15.67
N GLN A 18 2.11 -8.47 15.58
CA GLN A 18 1.54 -7.66 16.66
C GLN A 18 0.05 -7.97 16.87
N LEU A 19 -0.64 -8.42 15.81
CA LEU A 19 -2.01 -8.92 15.88
C LEU A 19 -2.08 -10.40 16.30
N LEU A 20 -1.02 -11.16 16.05
CA LEU A 20 -0.93 -12.59 16.41
C LEU A 20 -1.22 -12.91 17.90
N PRO A 21 -0.80 -12.12 18.92
CA PRO A 21 -1.19 -12.39 20.30
C PRO A 21 -2.69 -12.15 20.58
N PHE A 22 -3.39 -11.42 19.72
CA PHE A 22 -4.82 -11.13 19.87
C PHE A 22 -5.71 -12.05 19.00
N MET A 23 -5.11 -12.82 18.09
CA MET A 23 -5.84 -13.66 17.14
C MET A 23 -5.71 -15.14 17.51
N PRO A 24 -6.81 -15.84 17.84
CA PRO A 24 -6.76 -17.29 18.06
C PRO A 24 -6.29 -17.98 16.78
N TRP A 25 -5.35 -18.92 16.90
CA TRP A 25 -4.75 -19.64 15.76
C TRP A 25 -5.78 -20.35 14.87
N SER A 26 -6.90 -20.81 15.44
CA SER A 26 -8.02 -21.41 14.71
C SER A 26 -8.71 -20.43 13.75
N THR A 27 -8.82 -19.17 14.14
CA THR A 27 -9.38 -18.09 13.32
C THR A 27 -8.45 -17.71 12.18
N LEU A 28 -7.13 -17.77 12.38
CA LEU A 28 -6.16 -17.46 11.34
C LEU A 28 -6.19 -18.50 10.21
N ALA A 29 -6.19 -19.79 10.55
CA ALA A 29 -6.27 -20.86 9.57
C ALA A 29 -7.59 -20.80 8.75
N ALA A 30 -8.71 -20.50 9.41
CA ALA A 30 -10.01 -20.37 8.75
C ALA A 30 -10.10 -19.20 7.75
N GLN A 31 -9.30 -18.13 7.92
CA GLN A 31 -9.30 -16.97 7.04
C GLN A 31 -8.64 -17.26 5.67
N PHE A 32 -7.64 -18.15 5.63
CA PHE A 32 -6.95 -18.49 4.39
C PHE A 32 -7.77 -19.45 3.50
N ASP A 33 -8.56 -20.32 4.10
CA ASP A 33 -9.40 -21.29 3.36
C ASP A 33 -10.54 -20.64 2.58
N VAL A 34 -10.95 -19.42 2.96
CA VAL A 34 -12.08 -18.72 2.34
C VAL A 34 -11.68 -17.67 1.28
N VAL A 35 -10.39 -17.50 1.01
CA VAL A 35 -9.92 -16.48 0.05
C VAL A 35 -10.17 -16.94 -1.38
N SER A 36 -11.02 -16.20 -2.10
CA SER A 36 -11.28 -16.44 -3.51
C SER A 36 -10.08 -16.11 -4.40
N VAL A 37 -10.09 -16.61 -5.65
CA VAL A 37 -9.06 -16.26 -6.65
C VAL A 37 -8.96 -14.75 -6.87
N ALA A 38 -10.08 -14.03 -6.86
CA ALA A 38 -10.10 -12.57 -6.95
C ALA A 38 -9.44 -11.91 -5.72
N GLY A 39 -9.66 -12.48 -4.52
CA GLY A 39 -8.98 -12.04 -3.30
C GLY A 39 -7.46 -12.18 -3.41
N TRP A 40 -6.97 -13.31 -3.92
CA TRP A 40 -5.54 -13.49 -4.21
C TRP A 40 -5.02 -12.52 -5.27
N GLY A 41 -5.82 -12.23 -6.30
CA GLY A 41 -5.51 -11.19 -7.29
C GLY A 41 -5.35 -9.81 -6.65
N ALA A 42 -6.23 -9.43 -5.73
CA ALA A 42 -6.13 -8.18 -4.98
C ALA A 42 -4.88 -8.13 -4.11
N VAL A 43 -4.52 -9.24 -3.45
CA VAL A 43 -3.28 -9.34 -2.65
C VAL A 43 -2.04 -9.14 -3.53
N LEU A 44 -1.98 -9.77 -4.70
CA LEU A 44 -0.86 -9.59 -5.63
C LEU A 44 -0.79 -8.15 -6.17
N PHE A 45 -1.94 -7.58 -6.53
CA PHE A 45 -2.03 -6.21 -7.00
C PHE A 45 -1.53 -5.21 -5.95
N LEU A 46 -2.00 -5.33 -4.70
CA LEU A 46 -1.59 -4.44 -3.61
C LEU A 46 -0.14 -4.68 -3.19
N GLY A 47 0.27 -5.94 -3.03
CA GLY A 47 1.60 -6.30 -2.55
C GLY A 47 2.71 -6.04 -3.56
N LEU A 48 2.61 -6.61 -4.77
CA LEU A 48 3.63 -6.45 -5.80
C LEU A 48 3.47 -5.14 -6.58
N GLY A 49 2.24 -4.84 -7.00
CA GLY A 49 1.92 -3.67 -7.80
C GLY A 49 2.08 -2.38 -7.01
N CYS A 50 1.13 -2.10 -6.10
CA CYS A 50 1.11 -0.84 -5.38
C CYS A 50 2.31 -0.69 -4.43
N SER A 51 2.52 -1.62 -3.51
CA SER A 51 3.58 -1.48 -2.50
C SER A 51 4.97 -1.76 -3.07
N GLY A 52 5.17 -2.89 -3.76
CA GLY A 52 6.47 -3.30 -4.28
C GLY A 52 7.09 -2.26 -5.22
N ILE A 53 6.35 -1.85 -6.25
CA ILE A 53 6.83 -0.84 -7.21
C ILE A 53 7.02 0.51 -6.53
N ALA A 54 6.10 0.95 -5.67
CA ALA A 54 6.24 2.23 -4.96
C ALA A 54 7.52 2.27 -4.11
N TYR A 55 7.85 1.20 -3.39
CA TYR A 55 9.09 1.14 -2.62
C TYR A 55 10.34 1.20 -3.49
N LEU A 56 10.34 0.52 -4.65
CA LEU A 56 11.46 0.60 -5.60
C LEU A 56 11.66 2.04 -6.08
N CYS A 57 10.57 2.72 -6.48
CA CYS A 57 10.60 4.11 -6.91
C CYS A 57 11.05 5.05 -5.77
N TRP A 58 10.57 4.82 -4.54
CA TRP A 58 10.93 5.59 -3.36
C TRP A 58 12.44 5.50 -3.07
N TYR A 59 12.98 4.29 -2.96
CA TYR A 59 14.41 4.11 -2.69
C TYR A 59 15.30 4.56 -3.85
N ALA A 60 14.86 4.37 -5.09
CA ALA A 60 15.57 4.91 -6.25
C ALA A 60 15.62 6.46 -6.24
N SER A 61 14.56 7.10 -5.77
CA SER A 61 14.48 8.56 -5.64
C SER A 61 15.33 9.08 -4.48
N LEU A 62 15.31 8.40 -3.32
CA LEU A 62 16.15 8.72 -2.17
C LEU A 62 17.65 8.59 -2.47
N ALA A 63 18.03 7.73 -3.42
CA ALA A 63 19.42 7.63 -3.86
C ALA A 63 19.89 8.88 -4.65
N ARG A 64 18.95 9.72 -5.12
CA ARG A 64 19.21 10.84 -6.04
C ARG A 64 18.78 12.21 -5.51
N ALA A 65 18.00 12.26 -4.43
CA ALA A 65 17.45 13.48 -3.84
C ALA A 65 17.31 13.36 -2.31
N SER A 66 17.12 14.51 -1.65
CA SER A 66 16.89 14.53 -0.19
C SER A 66 15.55 13.90 0.18
N ALA A 67 15.47 13.32 1.38
CA ALA A 67 14.23 12.70 1.88
C ALA A 67 13.06 13.68 1.88
N SER A 68 13.30 14.96 2.20
CA SER A 68 12.28 16.01 2.21
C SER A 68 11.69 16.25 0.82
N SER A 69 12.53 16.31 -0.22
CA SER A 69 12.07 16.53 -1.59
C SER A 69 11.32 15.32 -2.15
N VAL A 70 11.75 14.09 -1.82
CA VAL A 70 11.04 12.88 -2.23
C VAL A 70 9.71 12.74 -1.47
N ALA A 71 9.68 13.07 -0.18
CA ALA A 71 8.45 13.06 0.62
C ALA A 71 7.42 14.07 0.12
N ALA A 72 7.85 15.20 -0.46
CA ALA A 72 6.93 16.15 -1.07
C ALA A 72 6.11 15.56 -2.23
N LEU A 73 6.59 14.50 -2.89
CA LEU A 73 5.82 13.79 -3.93
C LEU A 73 4.60 13.05 -3.37
N LEU A 74 4.60 12.71 -2.08
CA LEU A 74 3.45 12.07 -1.43
C LEU A 74 2.24 13.00 -1.32
N TYR A 75 2.42 14.33 -1.40
CA TYR A 75 1.29 15.25 -1.50
C TYR A 75 0.49 15.07 -2.80
N LEU A 76 1.02 14.36 -3.81
CA LEU A 76 0.26 13.98 -5.00
C LEU A 76 -0.63 12.75 -4.81
N GLU A 77 -0.41 11.95 -3.76
CA GLU A 77 -1.22 10.76 -3.47
C GLU A 77 -2.74 11.04 -3.41
N PRO A 78 -3.24 12.08 -2.71
CA PRO A 78 -4.67 12.38 -2.71
C PRO A 78 -5.20 12.72 -4.11
N LEU A 79 -4.43 13.44 -4.93
CA LEU A 79 -4.81 13.79 -6.31
C LEU A 79 -4.91 12.55 -7.21
N VAL A 80 -3.92 11.66 -7.13
CA VAL A 80 -3.92 10.41 -7.91
C VAL A 80 -5.06 9.49 -7.46
N THR A 81 -5.33 9.44 -6.16
CA THR A 81 -6.43 8.64 -5.60
C THR A 81 -7.79 9.18 -6.05
N GLN A 82 -7.99 10.49 -5.99
CA GLN A 82 -9.21 11.13 -6.48
C GLN A 82 -9.40 10.89 -7.99
N ALA A 83 -8.36 11.09 -8.80
CA ALA A 83 -8.42 10.81 -10.23
C ALA A 83 -8.76 9.34 -10.51
N GLY A 84 -8.19 8.41 -9.73
CA GLY A 84 -8.53 6.99 -9.77
C GLY A 84 -10.00 6.72 -9.44
N GLY A 85 -10.55 7.35 -8.39
CA GLY A 85 -11.97 7.25 -8.02
C GLY A 85 -12.91 7.67 -9.16
N VAL A 86 -12.63 8.79 -9.81
CA VAL A 86 -13.42 9.25 -10.96
C VAL A 86 -13.30 8.31 -12.15
N VAL A 87 -12.07 7.97 -12.55
CA VAL A 87 -11.83 7.24 -13.81
C VAL A 87 -12.18 5.76 -13.69
N LEU A 88 -11.90 5.13 -12.55
CA LEU A 88 -12.05 3.69 -12.35
C LEU A 88 -13.36 3.31 -11.69
N LEU A 89 -13.93 4.17 -10.83
CA LEU A 89 -15.15 3.88 -10.06
C LEU A 89 -16.34 4.77 -10.44
N ASP A 90 -16.18 5.69 -11.40
CA ASP A 90 -17.21 6.65 -11.83
C ASP A 90 -17.74 7.52 -10.67
N GLU A 91 -16.88 7.83 -9.70
CA GLU A 91 -17.24 8.65 -8.54
C GLU A 91 -17.40 10.14 -8.90
N GLY A 92 -18.45 10.78 -8.41
CA GLY A 92 -18.68 12.22 -8.59
C GLY A 92 -17.90 13.08 -7.59
N ILE A 93 -17.13 14.06 -8.07
CA ILE A 93 -16.35 14.95 -7.20
C ILE A 93 -17.22 16.12 -6.72
N GLY A 94 -17.48 16.19 -5.41
CA GLY A 94 -18.16 17.32 -4.76
C GLY A 94 -17.25 18.56 -4.60
N PRO A 95 -17.81 19.78 -4.47
CA PRO A 95 -17.06 21.05 -4.49
C PRO A 95 -15.94 21.17 -3.42
N VAL A 96 -16.17 20.58 -2.24
CA VAL A 96 -15.18 20.54 -1.15
C VAL A 96 -14.02 19.61 -1.49
N LEU A 97 -14.29 18.52 -2.21
CA LEU A 97 -13.29 17.55 -2.61
C LEU A 97 -12.41 18.08 -3.76
N TRP A 98 -12.95 18.94 -4.63
CA TRP A 98 -12.17 19.69 -5.63
C TRP A 98 -11.15 20.65 -5.02
N ALA A 99 -11.49 21.29 -3.88
CA ALA A 99 -10.61 22.27 -3.23
C ALA A 99 -9.57 21.65 -2.29
N ALA A 100 -9.73 20.37 -1.94
CA ALA A 100 -8.82 19.62 -1.09
C ALA A 100 -7.73 18.86 -1.88
N GLY A 101 -7.83 18.82 -3.20
CA GLY A 101 -6.84 18.29 -4.13
C GLY A 101 -5.78 19.32 -4.51
#